data_AF-A0A7V3SDP3-F1
#
_entry.id   AF-A0A7V3SDP3-F1
#
_cell.length_a   1.000
_cell.length_b   1.000
_cell.length_c   1.000
_cell.angle_alpha   90.00
_cell.angle_beta   90.00
_cell.angle_gamma   90.00
#
_symmetry.space_group_name_H-M   'P 1'
#
loop_
_entity.id
_entity.type
_entity.pdbx_description
1 polymer ?
#
loop_
_entity_poly.entity_id
_entity_poly.type
_entity_poly.pdbx_seq_one_letter_code
_entity_poly.pdbx_strand_id
1 'polypeptide(L)'
;MPIYEFRCRQCHRTTSIFVKSISSPVEATCASCGSKAMERLIGRFGISRTVRDVHEFYDNPNSPDYYKDPRNIGRWTEEKFAQMGMEMPAKIRDMIDGAREGELPGAVKDLQPNIGEI
;
A
#
# COMPACT_ATOMS: atom_id res chain seq x y z
N MET A 1 16.36 -1.80 26.91
CA MET A 1 15.98 -0.72 27.84
C MET A 1 15.18 0.32 27.06
N PRO A 2 13.84 0.32 27.13
CA PRO A 2 13.04 1.22 26.29
C PRO A 2 13.06 2.65 26.85
N ILE A 3 13.39 3.60 25.97
CA ILE A 3 13.25 5.04 26.20
C ILE A 3 11.99 5.46 25.46
N TYR A 4 11.08 6.15 26.15
CA TYR A 4 9.88 6.70 25.54
C TYR A 4 9.93 8.22 25.53
N GLU A 5 9.31 8.80 24.53
CA GLU A 5 9.14 10.24 24.42
C GLU A 5 7.81 10.65 25.04
N PHE A 6 7.81 11.77 25.74
CA PHE A 6 6.62 12.37 26.31
C PHE A 6 6.53 13.84 25.94
N ARG A 7 5.34 14.31 25.57
CA ARG A 7 5.04 15.71 25.27
C ARG A 7 4.27 16.32 26.42
N CYS A 8 4.74 17.47 26.90
CA CYS A 8 4.00 18.25 27.87
C CYS A 8 2.77 18.89 27.24
N ARG A 9 1.60 18.78 27.87
CA ARG A 9 0.36 19.43 27.39
C ARG A 9 0.32 20.94 27.61
N GLN A 10 1.22 21.50 28.44
CA GLN A 10 1.26 22.94 28.73
C GLN A 10 2.31 23.69 27.89
N CYS A 11 3.55 23.22 27.84
CA CYS A 11 4.62 23.90 27.10
C CYS A 11 4.99 23.24 25.76
N HIS A 12 4.32 22.13 25.41
CA HIS A 12 4.53 21.36 24.18
C HIS A 12 5.94 20.81 23.94
N ARG A 13 6.85 20.96 24.92
CA ARG A 13 8.20 20.38 24.82
C ARG A 13 8.17 18.88 25.04
N THR A 14 9.07 18.20 24.34
CA THR A 14 9.28 16.77 24.42
C THR A 14 10.37 16.44 25.45
N THR A 15 10.20 15.36 26.20
CA THR A 15 11.19 14.84 27.14
C THR A 15 11.30 13.34 26.97
N SER A 16 12.53 12.83 26.88
CA SER A 16 12.80 11.40 26.83
C SER A 16 12.94 10.85 28.26
N ILE A 17 12.16 9.80 28.57
CA ILE A 17 12.15 9.20 29.90
C ILE A 17 12.43 7.71 29.75
N PHE A 18 13.38 7.23 30.56
CA PHE A 18 13.63 5.81 30.68
C PHE A 18 12.51 5.15 31.48
N VAL A 19 11.91 4.10 30.91
CA VAL A 19 10.81 3.38 31.55
C VAL A 19 11.16 1.90 31.61
N LYS A 20 10.96 1.28 32.79
CA LYS A 20 11.33 -0.13 33.01
C LYS A 20 10.48 -1.10 32.19
N SER A 21 9.19 -0.81 32.00
CA SER A 21 8.29 -1.63 31.18
C SER A 21 7.21 -0.76 30.51
N ILE A 22 6.57 -1.26 29.46
CA ILE A 22 5.50 -0.50 28.78
C ILE A 22 4.28 -0.24 29.68
N SER A 23 4.04 -1.12 30.64
CA SER A 23 2.89 -1.11 31.55
C SER A 23 3.17 -0.44 32.89
N SER A 24 4.42 -0.08 33.20
CA SER A 24 4.72 0.58 34.47
C SER A 24 4.16 2.00 34.48
N PRO A 25 3.51 2.44 35.58
CA PRO A 25 3.13 3.83 35.74
C PRO A 25 4.38 4.72 35.74
N VAL A 26 4.34 5.79 34.96
CA VAL A 26 5.45 6.76 34.84
C VAL A 26 4.96 8.07 35.41
N GLU A 27 5.52 8.48 36.55
CA GLU A 27 5.36 9.86 37.05
C GLU A 27 6.27 10.80 36.25
N ALA A 28 5.87 11.09 35.02
CA ALA A 28 6.60 11.97 34.13
C ALA A 28 6.36 13.45 34.53
N THR A 29 7.43 14.19 34.79
CA THR A 29 7.40 15.64 34.96
C THR A 29 8.12 16.32 33.81
N CYS A 30 7.57 17.44 33.35
CA CYS A 30 8.21 18.21 32.30
C CYS A 30 9.49 18.88 32.81
N ALA A 31 10.62 18.64 32.14
CA ALA A 31 11.91 19.25 32.49
C ALA A 31 11.96 20.77 32.29
N SER A 32 11.01 21.37 31.54
CA SER A 32 10.99 22.81 31.27
C SER A 32 10.02 23.60 32.13
N CYS A 33 8.85 23.06 32.47
CA CYS A 33 7.84 23.79 33.24
C CYS A 33 7.37 23.08 34.52
N GLY A 34 7.88 21.89 34.83
CA GLY A 34 7.53 21.13 36.03
C GLY A 34 6.12 20.50 36.02
N SER A 35 5.36 20.66 34.94
CA SER A 35 4.02 20.09 34.81
C SER A 35 4.02 18.56 34.87
N LYS A 36 3.01 17.99 35.54
CA LYS A 36 2.71 16.54 35.53
C LYS A 36 1.81 16.13 34.36
N ALA A 37 1.29 17.08 33.59
CA ALA A 37 0.43 16.83 32.43
C ALA A 37 1.25 16.41 31.21
N MET A 38 1.75 15.17 31.23
CA MET A 38 2.59 14.57 30.20
C MET A 38 1.80 13.52 29.40
N GLU A 39 1.93 13.56 28.08
CA GLU A 39 1.34 12.59 27.16
C GLU A 39 2.45 11.79 26.49
N ARG A 40 2.34 10.46 26.44
CA ARG A 40 3.34 9.62 25.77
C ARG A 40 3.21 9.77 24.26
N LEU A 41 4.32 10.08 23.60
CA LEU A 41 4.40 10.10 22.15
C LEU A 41 4.81 8.74 21.62
N ILE A 42 4.12 8.31 20.57
CA ILE A 42 4.56 7.23 19.70
C ILE A 42 5.26 7.91 18.52
N GLY A 43 6.56 7.64 18.36
CA GLY A 43 7.35 8.19 17.26
C GLY A 43 6.80 7.74 15.90
N ARG A 44 7.25 8.38 14.82
CA ARG A 44 6.90 7.94 13.46
C ARG A 44 7.53 6.57 13.20
N PHE A 45 6.73 5.63 12.72
CA PHE A 45 7.19 4.30 12.31
C PHE A 45 6.67 3.98 10.91
N GLY A 46 7.44 3.19 10.15
CA GLY A 46 7.02 2.66 8.87
C GLY A 46 6.25 1.35 9.06
N ILE A 47 5.13 1.19 8.35
CA ILE A 47 4.40 -0.07 8.27
C ILE A 47 4.65 -0.64 6.88
N SER A 48 5.11 -1.89 6.82
CA SER A 48 5.23 -2.61 5.54
C SER A 48 3.85 -3.14 5.14
N ARG A 49 3.47 -2.95 3.87
CA ARG A 49 2.23 -3.51 3.34
C ARG A 49 2.46 -4.95 2.88
N THR A 50 1.54 -5.83 3.21
CA THR A 50 1.51 -7.19 2.67
C THR A 50 0.96 -7.18 1.24
N VAL A 51 1.15 -8.28 0.50
CA VAL A 51 0.56 -8.46 -0.84
C VAL A 51 -0.96 -8.30 -0.79
N ARG A 52 -1.60 -8.76 0.29
CA ARG A 52 -3.04 -8.60 0.51
C ARG A 52 -3.44 -7.13 0.68
N ASP A 53 -2.69 -6.36 1.49
CA ASP A 53 -2.99 -4.94 1.71
C ASP A 53 -2.84 -4.12 0.42
N VAL A 54 -1.88 -4.50 -0.43
CA VAL A 54 -1.71 -3.89 -1.76
C VAL A 54 -2.91 -4.21 -2.65
N HIS A 55 -3.37 -5.46 -2.67
CA HIS A 55 -4.53 -5.86 -3.46
C HIS A 55 -5.81 -5.13 -3.03
N GLU A 56 -6.08 -5.06 -1.72
CA GLU A 56 -7.23 -4.34 -1.18
C GLU A 56 -7.19 -2.85 -1.49
N PHE A 57 -5.99 -2.25 -1.47
CA PHE A 57 -5.81 -0.84 -1.81
C PHE A 57 -6.07 -0.53 -3.30
N TYR A 58 -5.76 -1.48 -4.19
CA TYR A 58 -5.92 -1.34 -5.64
C TYR A 58 -7.03 -2.23 -6.19
N ASP A 59 -8.12 -2.43 -5.45
CA ASP A 59 -9.20 -3.34 -5.89
C ASP A 59 -10.23 -2.67 -6.81
N ASN A 60 -10.33 -1.33 -6.80
CA ASN A 60 -11.32 -0.59 -7.58
C ASN A 60 -10.79 -0.21 -8.99
N PRO A 61 -11.30 -0.80 -10.09
CA PRO A 61 -10.85 -0.49 -11.45
C PRO A 61 -11.12 0.95 -11.90
N ASN A 62 -12.07 1.64 -11.24
CA ASN A 62 -12.39 3.04 -11.53
C ASN A 62 -11.49 4.03 -10.76
N SER A 63 -10.62 3.54 -9.89
CA SER A 63 -9.67 4.39 -9.18
C SER A 63 -8.53 4.82 -10.10
N PRO A 64 -8.12 6.11 -10.10
CA PRO A 64 -6.91 6.56 -10.80
C PRO A 64 -5.65 5.78 -10.39
N ASP A 65 -5.66 5.22 -9.19
CA ASP A 65 -4.54 4.51 -8.61
C ASP A 65 -4.46 3.03 -9.00
N TYR A 66 -5.51 2.47 -9.62
CA TYR A 66 -5.63 1.04 -9.91
C TYR A 66 -4.44 0.46 -10.71
N TYR A 67 -4.01 1.17 -11.75
CA TYR A 67 -2.90 0.74 -12.62
C TYR A 67 -1.51 1.11 -12.10
N LYS A 68 -1.40 1.64 -10.87
CA LYS A 68 -0.10 1.81 -10.20
C LYS A 68 0.53 0.49 -9.78
N ASP A 69 -0.29 -0.56 -9.58
CA ASP A 69 0.19 -1.94 -9.45
C ASP A 69 0.16 -2.60 -10.85
N PRO A 70 1.32 -2.93 -11.45
CA PRO A 70 1.36 -3.58 -12.75
C PRO A 70 0.57 -4.88 -12.81
N ARG A 71 0.42 -5.60 -11.68
CA ARG A 71 -0.32 -6.88 -11.63
C ARG A 71 -1.79 -6.74 -12.02
N ASN A 72 -2.35 -5.55 -11.89
CA ASN A 72 -3.72 -5.25 -12.31
C ASN A 72 -3.86 -5.13 -13.84
N ILE A 73 -2.77 -4.93 -14.58
CA ILE A 73 -2.77 -4.95 -16.04
C ILE A 73 -3.11 -6.37 -16.50
N GLY A 74 -4.14 -6.47 -17.36
CA GLY A 74 -4.62 -7.74 -17.91
C GLY A 74 -5.54 -8.56 -16.98
N ARG A 75 -5.70 -8.17 -15.70
CA ARG A 75 -6.51 -8.91 -14.71
C ARG A 75 -7.95 -9.17 -15.19
N TRP A 76 -8.61 -8.13 -15.74
CA TRP A 76 -9.96 -8.28 -16.28
C TRP A 76 -10.03 -9.28 -17.44
N THR A 77 -9.02 -9.27 -18.32
CA THR A 77 -8.93 -10.19 -19.45
C THR A 77 -8.77 -11.63 -18.95
N GLU A 78 -7.84 -11.86 -18.03
CA GLU A 78 -7.61 -13.17 -17.39
C GLU A 78 -8.90 -13.70 -16.73
N GLU A 79 -9.59 -12.86 -15.95
CA GLU A 79 -10.85 -13.21 -15.29
C GLU A 79 -11.95 -13.55 -16.32
N LYS A 80 -12.04 -12.81 -17.42
CA LYS A 80 -13.03 -13.07 -18.48
C LYS A 80 -12.80 -14.40 -19.19
N PHE A 81 -11.56 -14.71 -19.57
CA PHE A 81 -11.24 -15.99 -20.20
C PHE A 81 -11.51 -17.17 -19.26
N ALA A 82 -11.15 -17.03 -17.97
CA ALA A 82 -11.45 -18.02 -16.95
C ALA A 82 -12.96 -18.24 -16.75
N GLN A 83 -13.75 -17.17 -16.68
CA GLN A 83 -15.22 -17.25 -16.58
C GLN A 83 -15.86 -17.94 -17.79
N MET A 84 -15.32 -17.72 -18.99
CA MET A 84 -15.80 -18.35 -20.22
C MET A 84 -15.27 -19.78 -20.41
N GLY A 85 -14.39 -20.27 -19.53
CA GLY A 85 -13.76 -21.59 -19.67
C GLY A 85 -12.88 -21.72 -20.92
N MET A 86 -12.42 -20.59 -21.47
CA MET A 86 -11.58 -20.58 -22.67
C MET A 86 -10.12 -20.43 -22.29
N GLU A 87 -9.24 -21.16 -22.97
CA GLU A 87 -7.81 -20.97 -22.81
C GLU A 87 -7.39 -19.63 -23.40
N MET A 88 -6.61 -18.86 -22.64
CA MET A 88 -6.07 -17.60 -23.13
C MET A 88 -4.94 -17.86 -24.16
N PRO A 89 -5.03 -17.30 -25.38
CA PRO A 89 -3.96 -17.43 -26.38
C PRO A 89 -2.62 -16.89 -25.85
N ALA A 90 -1.52 -17.58 -26.17
CA ALA A 90 -0.16 -17.19 -25.76
C ALA A 90 0.18 -15.74 -26.11
N LYS A 91 -0.15 -15.30 -27.33
CA LYS A 91 0.06 -13.91 -27.78
C LYS A 91 -0.57 -12.87 -26.84
N ILE A 92 -1.77 -13.14 -26.30
CA ILE A 92 -2.45 -12.22 -25.39
C ILE A 92 -1.74 -12.21 -24.03
N ARG A 93 -1.31 -13.38 -23.55
CA ARG A 93 -0.54 -13.50 -22.30
C ARG A 93 0.79 -12.74 -22.38
N ASP A 94 1.54 -12.92 -23.48
CA ASP A 94 2.81 -12.25 -23.70
C ASP A 94 2.64 -10.71 -23.76
N MET A 95 1.54 -10.23 -24.33
CA MET A 95 1.23 -8.79 -24.35
C MET A 95 0.87 -8.24 -22.97
N ILE A 96 0.15 -9.01 -22.15
CA ILE A 96 -0.16 -8.63 -20.77
C ILE A 96 1.14 -8.56 -19.95
N ASP A 97 2.00 -9.57 -20.08
CA ASP A 97 3.26 -9.64 -19.34
C ASP A 97 4.23 -8.53 -19.78
N GLY A 98 4.36 -8.25 -21.07
CA GLY A 98 5.12 -7.08 -21.55
C GLY A 98 4.58 -5.76 -20.99
N ALA A 99 3.26 -5.58 -20.96
CA ALA A 99 2.64 -4.37 -20.38
C ALA A 99 2.88 -4.25 -18.86
N ARG A 100 2.99 -5.37 -18.13
CA ARG A 100 3.38 -5.40 -16.71
C ARG A 100 4.83 -4.97 -16.50
N GLU A 101 5.69 -5.26 -17.47
CA GLU A 101 7.11 -4.87 -17.47
C GLU A 101 7.34 -3.44 -18.00
N GLY A 102 6.29 -2.76 -18.47
CA GLY A 102 6.33 -1.39 -18.97
C GLY A 102 6.55 -1.29 -20.48
N GLU A 103 6.46 -2.39 -21.22
CA GLU A 103 6.44 -2.39 -22.67
C GLU A 103 5.08 -1.93 -23.19
N LEU A 104 5.08 -0.99 -24.14
CA LEU A 104 3.85 -0.55 -24.77
C LEU A 104 3.35 -1.64 -25.72
N PRO A 105 2.08 -2.05 -25.64
CA PRO A 105 1.55 -3.01 -26.59
C PRO A 105 1.61 -2.43 -28.02
N GLY A 106 1.92 -3.30 -28.99
CA GLY A 106 1.87 -2.95 -30.41
C GLY A 106 0.49 -2.45 -30.86
N ALA A 107 0.40 -1.93 -32.09
CA ALA A 107 -0.84 -1.34 -32.60
C ALA A 107 -2.01 -2.34 -32.55
N VAL A 108 -3.17 -1.88 -32.08
CA VAL A 108 -4.42 -2.67 -31.90
C VAL A 108 -4.89 -3.35 -33.21
N LYS A 109 -4.38 -2.92 -34.37
CA LYS A 109 -4.63 -3.53 -35.68
C LYS A 109 -4.16 -4.99 -35.78
N ASP A 110 -3.22 -5.41 -34.95
CA ASP A 110 -2.67 -6.78 -34.95
C ASP A 110 -3.49 -7.77 -34.09
N LEU A 111 -4.62 -7.33 -33.53
CA LEU A 111 -5.48 -8.09 -32.61
C LEU A 111 -6.78 -8.60 -33.24
N GLN A 112 -7.10 -8.23 -34.48
CA GLN A 112 -8.29 -8.73 -35.20
C GLN A 112 -7.90 -9.44 -36.50
N PRO A 113 -7.62 -10.76 -36.47
CA PRO A 113 -7.48 -11.49 -37.71
C PRO A 113 -8.82 -11.78 -38.42
N ASN A 114 -10.00 -11.67 -37.80
CA ASN A 114 -11.29 -12.03 -38.47
C ASN A 114 -12.55 -11.34 -37.90
N ILE A 115 -12.66 -10.01 -37.93
CA ILE A 115 -13.98 -9.34 -37.81
C ILE A 115 -14.13 -8.34 -38.96
N GLY A 116 -14.27 -8.91 -40.15
CA GLY A 116 -14.75 -8.25 -41.36
C GLY A 116 -15.49 -9.32 -42.15
N GLU A 117 -16.72 -9.00 -42.56
CA GLU A 117 -17.73 -9.86 -43.23
C GLU A 117 -18.64 -10.68 -42.31
N ILE A 118 -19.62 -10.02 -41.67
CA ILE A 118 -21.07 -10.11 -42.01
C ILE A 118 -21.69 -8.73 -41.75
#